data_AF-A0A8J2WUD1-F1
#
_entry.id   AF-A0A8J2WUD1-F1
#
_cell.length_a   1.000
_cell.length_b   1.000
_cell.length_c   1.000
_cell.angle_alpha   90.00
_cell.angle_beta   90.00
_cell.angle_gamma   90.00
#
_symmetry.space_group_name_H-M   'P 1'
#
loop_
_entity.id
_entity.type
_entity.pdbx_description
1 polymer ?
#
loop_
_entity_poly.entity_id
_entity_poly.type
_entity_poly.pdbx_seq_one_letter_code
_entity_poly.pdbx_strand_id
1 'polypeptide(L)'
;MAKPKTPEHLQRCEDAAAKLLQGKKKISHADVLRTFRLIKAADWPTQVRPNVAPTANPEVTGLVLGLSPNRQGGCSIAQASQQCPSLTQVVTRWIRDTLPDAAFRYGSIQVNYNYRARKHIDSNNLGPSYIVALGSFEGGQLWTGDRGILDCREKWCLFDGNTEHATEPYSGKDRFSFILFTPDRYNKLTKSICEEAKRLGVTACSTAGVDDKYFSQYRDLAAVDEDDHVAFTERHHENNPPSFGSGALSVETNGYAAGRGWGWIAWQTGKGGGDKVHTEHFRKNATGIHVVELDVVPPSTPKQVLTFSVREVHRFNLYQDTEAETKRFAKWVDRLPKNTVVGCCITDTAMAKTRPLNSTVYESFRKLGASDSLTLIGYREPFCFLGWKGAAKGKGVYALDAKKQSKQLLRLDAVVTYDKGELAMTWKSSQVKLLEQLPAAKKRRTEE
;
A
#
# COMPACT_ATOMS: atom_id res chain seq x y z
N MET A 1 -2.66 -21.41 29.95
CA MET A 1 -1.23 -21.60 29.59
C MET A 1 -0.40 -20.82 30.60
N ALA A 2 0.69 -21.40 31.11
CA ALA A 2 1.62 -20.69 31.99
C ALA A 2 2.25 -19.51 31.23
N LYS A 3 2.43 -18.37 31.90
CA LYS A 3 3.10 -17.20 31.29
C LYS A 3 4.55 -17.58 30.94
N PRO A 4 5.07 -17.17 29.77
CA PRO A 4 6.47 -17.40 29.43
C PRO A 4 7.38 -16.79 30.50
N LYS A 5 8.42 -17.52 30.90
CA LYS A 5 9.44 -16.99 31.82
C LYS A 5 10.19 -15.84 31.12
N THR A 6 10.46 -14.76 31.87
CA THR A 6 11.35 -13.68 31.43
C THR A 6 12.77 -14.23 31.21
N PRO A 7 13.37 -14.04 30.03
CA PRO A 7 14.76 -14.40 29.78
C PRO A 7 15.73 -13.64 30.71
N GLU A 8 16.82 -14.28 31.12
CA GLU A 8 17.79 -13.70 32.05
C GLU A 8 18.35 -12.35 31.56
N HIS A 9 18.66 -12.24 30.27
CA HIS A 9 19.18 -11.01 29.66
C HIS A 9 18.17 -9.85 29.65
N LEU A 10 16.86 -10.12 29.85
CA LEU A 10 15.80 -9.11 29.95
C LEU A 10 15.35 -8.86 31.39
N GLN A 11 15.73 -9.70 32.35
CA GLN A 11 15.20 -9.63 33.72
C GLN A 11 15.47 -8.27 34.37
N ARG A 12 16.70 -7.74 34.24
CA ARG A 12 17.05 -6.42 34.80
C ARG A 12 16.21 -5.29 34.22
N CYS A 13 15.90 -5.37 32.93
CA CYS A 13 15.07 -4.41 32.22
C CYS A 13 13.61 -4.48 32.71
N GLU A 14 13.06 -5.69 32.85
CA GLU A 14 11.71 -5.92 33.38
C GLU A 14 11.56 -5.46 34.83
N ASP A 15 12.53 -5.76 35.70
CA ASP A 15 12.50 -5.34 37.11
C ASP A 15 12.58 -3.81 37.26
N ALA A 16 13.42 -3.15 36.45
CA ALA A 16 13.52 -1.70 36.42
C ALA A 16 12.20 -1.07 35.94
N ALA A 17 11.57 -1.67 34.93
CA ALA A 17 10.27 -1.23 34.45
C ALA A 17 9.18 -1.38 35.52
N ALA A 18 9.14 -2.51 36.24
CA ALA A 18 8.21 -2.74 37.33
C ALA A 18 8.34 -1.67 38.45
N LYS A 19 9.58 -1.29 38.79
CA LYS A 19 9.83 -0.20 39.76
C LYS A 19 9.34 1.16 39.25
N LEU A 20 9.54 1.47 37.97
CA LEU A 20 9.03 2.72 37.38
C LEU A 20 7.49 2.80 37.42
N LEU A 21 6.80 1.67 37.22
CA LEU A 21 5.33 1.63 37.25
C LEU A 21 4.73 1.94 38.63
N GLN A 22 5.46 1.66 39.72
CA GLN A 22 5.05 2.03 41.08
C GLN A 22 5.03 3.56 41.28
N GLY A 23 5.77 4.31 40.46
CA GLY A 23 5.82 5.76 40.49
C GLY A 23 4.59 6.42 39.86
N LYS A 24 4.18 7.57 40.42
CA LYS A 24 3.10 8.42 39.85
C LYS A 24 3.60 9.44 38.81
N LYS A 25 4.90 9.67 38.70
CA LYS A 25 5.48 10.63 37.75
C LYS A 25 5.26 10.18 36.30
N LYS A 26 5.20 11.13 35.37
CA LYS A 26 5.23 10.82 33.93
C LYS A 26 6.53 10.10 33.57
N ILE A 27 6.47 9.20 32.61
CA ILE A 27 7.67 8.49 32.12
C ILE A 27 8.32 9.35 31.02
N SER A 28 9.62 9.61 31.16
CA SER A 28 10.41 10.44 30.23
C SER A 28 11.22 9.60 29.22
N HIS A 29 11.78 10.26 28.18
CA HIS A 29 12.77 9.63 27.29
C HIS A 29 13.94 9.01 28.05
N ALA A 30 14.43 9.70 29.08
CA ALA A 30 15.55 9.25 29.89
C ALA A 30 15.22 8.00 30.72
N ASP A 31 13.97 7.85 31.18
CA ASP A 31 13.53 6.64 31.88
C ASP A 31 13.52 5.43 30.95
N VAL A 32 12.93 5.58 29.77
CA VAL A 32 12.88 4.52 28.75
C VAL A 32 14.29 4.13 28.31
N LEU A 33 15.16 5.10 28.00
CA LEU A 33 16.56 4.84 27.64
C LEU A 33 17.31 4.10 28.75
N ARG A 34 17.18 4.53 30.01
CA ARG A 34 17.84 3.84 31.14
C ARG A 34 17.39 2.39 31.26
N THR A 35 16.10 2.12 31.08
CA THR A 35 15.55 0.76 31.13
C THR A 35 16.10 -0.11 30.01
N PHE A 36 16.06 0.33 28.75
CA PHE A 36 16.57 -0.46 27.61
C PHE A 36 18.09 -0.66 27.62
N ARG A 37 18.86 0.30 28.15
CA ARG A 37 20.32 0.17 28.31
C ARG A 37 20.75 -0.89 29.33
N LEU A 38 19.83 -1.46 30.11
CA LEU A 38 20.12 -2.60 30.99
C LEU A 38 20.31 -3.91 30.20
N ILE A 39 19.86 -3.97 28.95
CA ILE A 39 20.12 -5.07 28.03
C ILE A 39 21.51 -4.86 27.43
N LYS A 40 22.42 -5.82 27.62
CA LYS A 40 23.77 -5.72 27.04
C LYS A 40 23.68 -5.76 25.51
N ALA A 41 24.57 -5.03 24.84
CA ALA A 41 24.56 -4.95 23.37
C ALA A 41 24.63 -6.31 22.66
N ALA A 42 25.40 -7.26 23.20
CA ALA A 42 25.53 -8.62 22.66
C ALA A 42 24.32 -9.53 22.95
N ASP A 43 23.48 -9.16 23.92
CA ASP A 43 22.34 -9.95 24.37
C ASP A 43 21.01 -9.36 23.87
N TRP A 44 21.06 -8.38 22.95
CA TRP A 44 19.85 -7.79 22.40
C TRP A 44 19.07 -8.83 21.59
N PRO A 45 17.74 -8.95 21.79
CA PRO A 45 16.92 -9.83 20.97
C PRO A 45 17.09 -9.55 19.48
N THR A 46 17.04 -10.62 18.67
CA THR A 46 17.14 -10.53 17.22
C THR A 46 15.85 -10.95 16.53
N GLN A 47 15.67 -10.46 15.31
CA GLN A 47 14.53 -10.78 14.44
C GLN A 47 15.01 -10.99 13.01
N VAL A 48 14.44 -11.98 12.32
CA VAL A 48 14.66 -12.19 10.89
C VAL A 48 13.76 -11.23 10.10
N ARG A 49 14.34 -10.17 9.54
CA ARG A 49 13.64 -9.13 8.78
C ARG A 49 14.36 -8.84 7.45
N PRO A 50 14.23 -9.70 6.43
CA PRO A 50 14.93 -9.54 5.15
C PRO A 50 14.61 -8.22 4.45
N ASN A 51 13.41 -7.67 4.66
CA ASN A 51 12.98 -6.42 4.03
C ASN A 51 13.70 -5.18 4.55
N VAL A 52 14.27 -5.23 5.76
CA VAL A 52 14.90 -4.06 6.40
C VAL A 52 16.38 -4.27 6.70
N ALA A 53 16.86 -5.51 6.67
CA ALA A 53 18.22 -5.85 7.00
C ALA A 53 19.23 -5.11 6.10
N PRO A 54 20.32 -4.56 6.66
CA PRO A 54 21.32 -3.80 5.90
C PRO A 54 22.26 -4.70 5.08
N THR A 55 22.27 -6.00 5.35
CA THR A 55 23.16 -6.98 4.71
C THR A 55 22.36 -8.15 4.14
N ALA A 56 23.03 -9.06 3.44
CA ALA A 56 22.43 -10.32 3.00
C ALA A 56 21.97 -11.21 4.18
N ASN A 57 22.54 -11.04 5.38
CA ASN A 57 22.01 -11.65 6.59
C ASN A 57 20.75 -10.88 7.02
N PRO A 58 19.56 -11.53 7.05
CA PRO A 58 18.30 -10.87 7.38
C PRO A 58 18.13 -10.57 8.87
N GLU A 59 19.06 -10.96 9.73
CA GLU A 59 18.96 -10.76 11.17
C GLU A 59 19.23 -9.30 11.57
N VAL A 60 18.32 -8.73 12.37
CA VAL A 60 18.45 -7.38 12.95
C VAL A 60 18.13 -7.40 14.44
N THR A 61 18.79 -6.54 15.21
CA THR A 61 18.57 -6.38 16.66
C THR A 61 17.33 -5.55 16.94
N GLY A 62 16.36 -6.14 17.63
CA GLY A 62 15.09 -5.51 17.93
C GLY A 62 14.06 -6.47 18.51
N LEU A 63 12.94 -5.92 18.92
CA LEU A 63 11.79 -6.67 19.42
C LEU A 63 10.48 -5.94 19.11
N VAL A 64 9.37 -6.68 19.19
CA VAL A 64 8.03 -6.11 19.08
C VAL A 64 7.34 -6.19 20.43
N LEU A 65 6.71 -5.09 20.85
CA LEU A 65 5.80 -5.03 21.99
C LEU A 65 4.35 -4.83 21.51
N GLY A 66 3.38 -5.29 22.29
CA GLY A 66 1.95 -5.20 21.97
C GLY A 66 1.46 -6.38 21.14
N LEU A 67 0.80 -6.11 20.02
CA LEU A 67 0.26 -7.13 19.12
C LEU A 67 1.30 -7.60 18.10
N SER A 68 1.19 -8.86 17.68
CA SER A 68 1.91 -9.43 16.55
C SER A 68 0.95 -10.26 15.70
N PRO A 69 0.93 -10.11 14.36
CA PRO A 69 0.14 -10.98 13.49
C PRO A 69 0.44 -12.46 13.75
N ASN A 70 -0.60 -13.30 13.74
CA ASN A 70 -0.47 -14.75 13.87
C ASN A 70 -0.88 -15.49 12.60
N ARG A 71 -0.52 -16.78 12.52
CA ARG A 71 -0.82 -17.64 11.37
C ARG A 71 -2.31 -17.97 11.22
N GLN A 72 -3.11 -17.76 12.26
CA GLN A 72 -4.56 -18.04 12.28
C GLN A 72 -5.41 -16.87 11.76
N GLY A 73 -4.79 -15.83 11.19
CA GLY A 73 -5.54 -14.72 10.60
C GLY A 73 -5.91 -13.58 11.56
N GLY A 74 -5.45 -13.64 12.82
CA GLY A 74 -5.62 -12.60 13.84
C GLY A 74 -4.28 -12.01 14.30
N CYS A 75 -4.26 -11.50 15.53
CA CYS A 75 -3.03 -11.17 16.25
C CYS A 75 -2.95 -11.94 17.57
N SER A 76 -1.72 -12.13 18.05
CA SER A 76 -1.41 -12.58 19.39
C SER A 76 -0.60 -11.50 20.12
N ILE A 77 -0.41 -11.63 21.43
CA ILE A 77 0.53 -10.76 22.15
C ILE A 77 1.95 -11.12 21.71
N ALA A 78 2.75 -10.11 21.38
CA ALA A 78 4.14 -10.30 20.98
C ALA A 78 4.92 -11.00 22.10
N GLN A 79 5.87 -11.86 21.73
CA GLN A 79 6.61 -12.68 22.68
C GLN A 79 7.31 -11.83 23.77
N ALA A 80 7.94 -10.72 23.37
CA ALA A 80 8.60 -9.82 24.31
C ALA A 80 7.60 -9.18 25.30
N SER A 81 6.36 -8.91 24.90
CA SER A 81 5.32 -8.44 25.83
C SER A 81 4.79 -9.53 26.76
N GLN A 82 4.78 -10.80 26.32
CA GLN A 82 4.45 -11.90 27.21
C GLN A 82 5.55 -12.15 28.25
N GLN A 83 6.81 -12.01 27.85
CA GLN A 83 8.00 -12.20 28.69
C GLN A 83 8.29 -10.99 29.59
N CYS A 84 7.99 -9.78 29.13
CA CYS A 84 8.29 -8.51 29.80
C CYS A 84 7.05 -7.58 29.79
N PRO A 85 5.99 -7.93 30.55
CA PRO A 85 4.76 -7.13 30.60
C PRO A 85 4.98 -5.74 31.22
N SER A 86 5.83 -5.61 32.25
CA SER A 86 6.10 -4.33 32.90
C SER A 86 6.86 -3.40 31.97
N LEU A 87 7.85 -3.93 31.23
CA LEU A 87 8.54 -3.18 30.18
C LEU A 87 7.55 -2.63 29.15
N THR A 88 6.63 -3.48 28.70
CA THR A 88 5.60 -3.06 27.74
C THR A 88 4.73 -1.93 28.32
N GLN A 89 4.29 -2.06 29.57
CA GLN A 89 3.47 -1.05 30.24
C GLN A 89 4.21 0.27 30.47
N VAL A 90 5.51 0.24 30.75
CA VAL A 90 6.34 1.46 30.85
C VAL A 90 6.41 2.15 29.49
N VAL A 91 6.61 1.40 28.41
CA VAL A 91 6.68 1.97 27.06
C VAL A 91 5.32 2.53 26.63
N THR A 92 4.20 1.83 26.85
CA THR A 92 2.86 2.36 26.51
C THR A 92 2.47 3.57 27.37
N ARG A 93 2.87 3.59 28.65
CA ARG A 93 2.73 4.76 29.53
C ARG A 93 3.55 5.95 29.02
N TRP A 94 4.81 5.72 28.65
CA TRP A 94 5.67 6.76 28.05
C TRP A 94 5.08 7.32 26.75
N ILE A 95 4.57 6.45 25.87
CA ILE A 95 3.88 6.87 24.64
C ILE A 95 2.69 7.75 24.99
N ARG A 96 1.81 7.32 25.90
CA ARG A 96 0.66 8.13 26.35
C ARG A 96 1.10 9.49 26.92
N ASP A 97 2.21 9.53 27.63
CA ASP A 97 2.70 10.74 28.31
C ASP A 97 3.41 11.72 27.34
N THR A 98 3.86 11.28 26.16
CA THR A 98 4.74 12.06 25.26
C THR A 98 4.28 12.16 23.81
N LEU A 99 3.39 11.29 23.33
CA LEU A 99 2.88 11.34 21.97
C LEU A 99 2.04 12.61 21.77
N PRO A 100 2.30 13.42 20.73
CA PRO A 100 1.60 14.69 20.53
C PRO A 100 0.13 14.52 20.13
N ASP A 101 -0.22 13.38 19.54
CA ASP A 101 -1.57 13.05 19.10
C ASP A 101 -2.21 12.02 20.03
N ALA A 102 -3.06 12.49 20.95
CA ALA A 102 -3.80 11.62 21.87
C ALA A 102 -4.90 10.78 21.19
N ALA A 103 -5.31 11.13 19.97
CA ALA A 103 -6.30 10.37 19.21
C ALA A 103 -5.68 9.20 18.46
N PHE A 104 -4.36 9.22 18.23
CA PHE A 104 -3.63 8.18 17.52
C PHE A 104 -3.82 6.81 18.19
N ARG A 105 -4.15 5.81 17.37
CA ARG A 105 -4.34 4.43 17.80
C ARG A 105 -3.21 3.56 17.28
N TYR A 106 -2.65 2.71 18.15
CA TYR A 106 -1.59 1.78 17.80
C TYR A 106 -1.83 0.40 18.42
N GLY A 107 -1.47 -0.64 17.68
CA GLY A 107 -1.56 -2.03 18.11
C GLY A 107 -0.21 -2.61 18.55
N SER A 108 0.87 -2.07 18.00
CA SER A 108 2.20 -2.65 18.08
C SER A 108 3.27 -1.57 18.16
N ILE A 109 4.41 -1.94 18.78
CA ILE A 109 5.57 -1.07 18.95
C ILE A 109 6.78 -1.86 18.50
N GLN A 110 7.39 -1.50 17.38
CA GLN A 110 8.68 -2.05 16.98
C GLN A 110 9.78 -1.25 17.66
N VAL A 111 10.62 -1.93 18.45
CA VAL A 111 11.83 -1.37 19.05
C VAL A 111 13.01 -1.89 18.26
N ASN A 112 13.75 -1.00 17.62
CA ASN A 112 14.98 -1.34 16.91
C ASN A 112 16.17 -0.84 17.71
N TYR A 113 17.25 -1.61 17.69
CA TYR A 113 18.52 -1.24 18.31
C TYR A 113 19.64 -1.28 17.28
N ASN A 114 20.38 -0.18 17.12
CA ASN A 114 21.66 -0.14 16.40
C ASN A 114 21.74 -0.82 15.02
N TYR A 115 20.69 -0.71 14.19
CA TYR A 115 20.82 -0.99 12.76
C TYR A 115 20.23 0.12 11.91
N ARG A 116 20.67 0.20 10.65
CA ARG A 116 20.15 1.11 9.64
C ARG A 116 19.18 0.32 8.77
N ALA A 117 17.88 0.60 8.88
CA ALA A 117 16.89 -0.05 8.04
C ALA A 117 17.09 0.36 6.57
N ARG A 118 17.23 -0.60 5.66
CA ARG A 118 17.24 -0.33 4.21
C ARG A 118 15.89 0.21 3.76
N LYS A 119 15.84 0.77 2.54
CA LYS A 119 14.59 1.25 1.94
C LYS A 119 13.57 0.11 1.80
N HIS A 120 12.37 0.30 2.33
CA HIS A 120 11.30 -0.70 2.36
C HIS A 120 9.90 -0.07 2.48
N ILE A 121 8.89 -0.93 2.37
CA ILE A 121 7.48 -0.65 2.67
C ILE A 121 7.05 -1.68 3.71
N ASP A 122 6.36 -1.24 4.76
CA ASP A 122 5.85 -2.15 5.76
C ASP A 122 4.60 -2.88 5.28
N SER A 123 4.58 -4.18 5.53
CA SER A 123 3.42 -5.02 5.24
C SER A 123 2.53 -5.13 6.47
N ASN A 124 1.22 -5.22 6.25
CA ASN A 124 0.20 -5.39 7.30
C ASN A 124 -0.08 -4.17 8.17
N ASN A 125 0.53 -3.01 7.92
CA ASN A 125 0.14 -1.77 8.59
C ASN A 125 -1.27 -1.36 8.14
N LEU A 126 -1.97 -0.66 9.05
CA LEU A 126 -3.26 -0.05 8.81
C LEU A 126 -3.16 1.42 9.22
N GLY A 127 -3.26 2.30 8.23
CA GLY A 127 -3.08 3.73 8.43
C GLY A 127 -1.62 4.12 8.73
N PRO A 128 -1.41 5.36 9.21
CA PRO A 128 -0.09 5.90 9.43
C PRO A 128 0.60 5.31 10.67
N SER A 129 1.88 5.60 10.81
CA SER A 129 2.76 5.20 11.91
C SER A 129 3.43 6.41 12.54
N TYR A 130 3.88 6.26 13.78
CA TYR A 130 4.74 7.23 14.45
C TYR A 130 6.12 6.65 14.69
N ILE A 131 7.17 7.46 14.55
CA ILE A 131 8.54 7.09 14.92
C ILE A 131 9.14 8.11 15.88
N VAL A 132 9.95 7.63 16.82
CA VAL A 132 10.92 8.45 17.57
C VAL A 132 12.21 7.65 17.74
N ALA A 133 13.36 8.32 17.67
CA ALA A 133 14.67 7.75 17.91
C ALA A 133 15.32 8.40 19.14
N LEU A 134 15.83 7.58 20.05
CA LEU A 134 16.41 8.00 21.32
C LEU A 134 17.86 7.50 21.44
N GLY A 135 18.65 8.23 22.23
CA GLY A 135 20.00 7.83 22.64
C GLY A 135 21.12 8.68 22.01
N SER A 136 22.35 8.19 22.14
CA SER A 136 23.56 8.93 21.77
C SER A 136 24.04 8.50 20.38
N PHE A 137 23.55 9.18 19.35
CA PHE A 137 23.90 8.97 17.94
C PHE A 137 23.94 10.29 17.18
N GLU A 138 24.44 10.31 15.95
CA GLU A 138 24.40 11.46 15.05
C GLU A 138 23.93 11.02 13.65
N GLY A 139 23.10 11.82 12.99
CA GLY A 139 22.40 11.43 11.75
C GLY A 139 21.19 10.53 12.03
N GLY A 140 20.86 9.63 11.10
CA GLY A 140 19.86 8.58 11.33
C GLY A 140 18.43 9.05 11.28
N GLN A 141 18.17 10.15 10.57
CA GLN A 141 16.83 10.60 10.23
C GLN A 141 16.05 9.51 9.47
N LEU A 142 14.72 9.65 9.44
CA LEU A 142 13.88 8.79 8.60
C LEU A 142 13.67 9.49 7.25
N TRP A 143 14.09 8.87 6.15
CA TRP A 143 13.65 9.27 4.82
C TRP A 143 12.31 8.60 4.51
N THR A 144 11.34 9.34 3.99
CA THR A 144 10.07 8.83 3.48
C THR A 144 9.83 9.32 2.06
N GLY A 145 9.25 8.46 1.21
CA GLY A 145 8.99 8.77 -0.18
C GLY A 145 7.95 9.87 -0.37
N ASP A 146 7.07 10.08 0.61
CA ASP A 146 5.98 11.04 0.59
C ASP A 146 6.34 12.41 1.20
N ARG A 147 7.29 12.46 2.15
CA ARG A 147 7.60 13.69 2.94
C ARG A 147 9.08 14.04 3.01
N GLY A 148 9.96 13.23 2.43
CA GLY A 148 11.40 13.46 2.49
C GLY A 148 12.01 13.14 3.85
N ILE A 149 12.96 13.96 4.31
CA ILE A 149 13.72 13.70 5.54
C ILE A 149 12.94 14.18 6.77
N LEU A 150 12.72 13.28 7.72
CA LEU A 150 12.10 13.53 9.01
C LEU A 150 13.12 13.37 10.14
N ASP A 151 13.36 14.43 10.89
CA ASP A 151 14.17 14.38 12.11
C ASP A 151 13.36 13.80 13.28
N CYS A 152 13.57 12.51 13.53
CA CYS A 152 12.91 11.75 14.57
C CYS A 152 13.71 11.67 15.87
N ARG A 153 14.84 12.40 16.02
CA ARG A 153 15.63 12.37 17.26
C ARG A 153 14.87 13.07 18.38
N GLU A 154 14.54 12.33 19.43
CA GLU A 154 13.80 12.79 20.61
C GLU A 154 12.47 13.50 20.30
N LYS A 155 11.96 13.30 19.08
CA LYS A 155 10.76 13.93 18.57
C LYS A 155 9.91 12.92 17.81
N TRP A 156 8.65 12.77 18.22
CA TRP A 156 7.68 11.96 17.51
C TRP A 156 7.39 12.54 16.12
N CYS A 157 7.57 11.72 15.09
CA CYS A 157 7.26 12.05 13.70
C CYS A 157 6.20 11.10 13.15
N LEU A 158 5.11 11.66 12.64
CA LEU A 158 4.09 10.92 11.90
C LEU A 158 4.61 10.63 10.48
N PHE A 159 4.46 9.41 10.01
CA PHE A 159 4.80 9.00 8.64
C PHE A 159 3.86 7.90 8.16
N ASP A 160 3.80 7.66 6.86
CA ASP A 160 3.07 6.52 6.32
C ASP A 160 4.00 5.32 6.07
N GLY A 161 3.96 4.33 6.96
CA GLY A 161 4.71 3.09 6.80
C GLY A 161 4.27 2.23 5.61
N ASN A 162 3.12 2.55 4.98
CA ASN A 162 2.66 1.91 3.74
C ASN A 162 3.33 2.53 2.49
N THR A 163 4.17 3.55 2.67
CA THR A 163 5.01 4.12 1.61
C THR A 163 6.48 3.76 1.81
N GLU A 164 7.30 3.99 0.79
CA GLU A 164 8.74 3.74 0.85
C GLU A 164 9.40 4.58 1.95
N HIS A 165 10.21 3.96 2.79
CA HIS A 165 10.97 4.66 3.82
C HIS A 165 12.27 3.93 4.18
N ALA A 166 13.26 4.68 4.69
CA ALA A 166 14.59 4.19 5.02
C ALA A 166 15.19 4.95 6.20
N THR A 167 16.14 4.34 6.92
CA THR A 167 16.96 5.08 7.89
C THR A 167 18.17 5.68 7.17
N GLU A 168 18.38 6.99 7.32
CA GLU A 168 19.57 7.67 6.82
C GLU A 168 20.85 7.16 7.53
N PRO A 169 22.03 7.34 6.93
CA PRO A 169 23.29 7.02 7.59
C PRO A 169 23.40 7.69 8.98
N TYR A 170 24.01 6.99 9.93
CA TYR A 170 24.26 7.50 11.27
C TYR A 170 25.52 6.92 11.89
N SER A 171 26.04 7.61 12.90
CA SER A 171 27.14 7.16 13.75
C SER A 171 26.66 7.00 15.20
N GLY A 172 27.39 6.21 15.99
CA GLY A 172 27.04 5.88 17.38
C GLY A 172 26.59 4.43 17.58
N LYS A 173 26.63 3.96 18.83
CA LYS A 173 26.27 2.59 19.24
C LYS A 173 25.17 2.57 20.32
N ASP A 174 24.36 3.61 20.37
CA ASP A 174 23.32 3.80 21.38
C ASP A 174 22.10 4.46 20.72
N ARG A 175 21.60 3.86 19.64
CA ARG A 175 20.40 4.30 18.92
C ARG A 175 19.27 3.30 19.11
N PHE A 176 18.19 3.76 19.73
CA PHE A 176 16.92 3.05 19.82
C PHE A 176 15.89 3.77 18.97
N SER A 177 15.12 3.06 18.13
CA SER A 177 13.94 3.66 17.49
C SER A 177 12.68 2.92 17.89
N PHE A 178 11.64 3.67 18.22
CA PHE A 178 10.33 3.18 18.59
C PHE A 178 9.35 3.54 17.49
N ILE A 179 8.75 2.53 16.85
CA ILE A 179 7.79 2.72 15.77
C ILE A 179 6.43 2.21 16.24
N LEU A 180 5.44 3.11 16.29
CA LEU A 180 4.06 2.78 16.60
C LEU A 180 3.33 2.48 15.30
N PHE A 181 2.73 1.29 15.22
CA PHE A 181 1.94 0.88 14.07
C PHE A 181 0.75 0.03 14.50
N THR A 182 -0.20 -0.16 13.59
CA THR A 182 -1.37 -1.01 13.83
C THR A 182 -1.42 -2.14 12.82
N PRO A 183 -1.36 -3.40 13.26
CA PRO A 183 -1.64 -4.52 12.38
C PRO A 183 -3.08 -4.46 11.85
N ASP A 184 -3.27 -4.77 10.58
CA ASP A 184 -4.59 -4.83 9.93
C ASP A 184 -5.58 -5.85 10.53
N ARG A 185 -5.17 -6.65 11.50
CA ARG A 185 -6.03 -7.61 12.20
C ARG A 185 -6.26 -7.25 13.67
N TYR A 186 -5.96 -6.02 14.07
CA TYR A 186 -6.13 -5.55 15.45
C TYR A 186 -7.58 -5.68 15.98
N ASN A 187 -8.57 -5.77 15.09
CA ASN A 187 -9.99 -5.87 15.40
C ASN A 187 -10.57 -7.29 15.32
N LYS A 188 -9.72 -8.30 15.07
CA LYS A 188 -10.09 -9.72 14.99
C LYS A 188 -9.46 -10.53 16.13
N LEU A 189 -9.35 -9.93 17.31
CA LEU A 189 -8.73 -10.57 18.46
C LEU A 189 -9.72 -11.51 19.15
N THR A 190 -9.21 -12.54 19.82
CA THR A 190 -10.00 -13.25 20.83
C THR A 190 -10.18 -12.35 22.06
N LYS A 191 -11.20 -12.63 22.88
CA LYS A 191 -11.48 -11.88 24.11
C LYS A 191 -10.25 -11.80 25.02
N SER A 192 -9.58 -12.93 25.26
CA SER A 192 -8.39 -13.01 26.12
C SER A 192 -7.22 -12.15 25.60
N ILE A 193 -6.96 -12.17 24.28
CA ILE A 193 -5.89 -11.34 23.69
C ILE A 193 -6.24 -9.85 23.75
N CYS A 194 -7.50 -9.50 23.54
CA CYS A 194 -7.97 -8.12 23.65
C CYS A 194 -7.84 -7.58 25.07
N GLU A 195 -8.24 -8.35 26.09
CA GLU A 195 -8.09 -8.00 27.50
C GLU A 195 -6.62 -7.83 27.90
N GLU A 196 -5.76 -8.74 27.44
CA GLU A 196 -4.32 -8.66 27.66
C GLU A 196 -3.69 -7.43 27.01
N ALA A 197 -4.02 -7.14 25.74
CA ALA A 197 -3.53 -5.95 25.04
C ALA A 197 -3.95 -4.65 25.74
N LYS A 198 -5.20 -4.57 26.21
CA LYS A 198 -5.68 -3.44 27.03
C LYS A 198 -4.91 -3.30 28.33
N ARG A 199 -4.63 -4.41 29.03
CA ARG A 199 -3.83 -4.41 30.26
C ARG A 199 -2.40 -3.90 30.03
N LEU A 200 -1.83 -4.21 28.87
CA LEU A 200 -0.51 -3.73 28.45
C LEU A 200 -0.51 -2.25 28.02
N GLY A 201 -1.67 -1.62 27.85
CA GLY A 201 -1.82 -0.21 27.48
C GLY A 201 -1.89 0.05 25.98
N VAL A 202 -2.08 -0.98 25.16
CA VAL A 202 -2.28 -0.85 23.71
C VAL A 202 -3.64 -0.22 23.42
N THR A 203 -3.72 0.69 22.43
CA THR A 203 -4.93 1.49 22.17
C THR A 203 -5.76 0.98 20.99
N ALA A 204 -5.16 0.23 20.05
CA ALA A 204 -5.83 -0.45 18.96
C ALA A 204 -5.94 -1.96 19.24
N CYS A 205 -7.05 -2.37 19.85
CA CYS A 205 -7.38 -3.78 20.09
C CYS A 205 -8.89 -3.96 20.19
N SER A 206 -9.48 -4.84 19.38
CA SER A 206 -10.92 -5.10 19.36
C SER A 206 -11.25 -6.56 18.99
N THR A 207 -12.40 -7.02 19.45
CA THR A 207 -13.00 -8.31 19.10
C THR A 207 -14.16 -8.15 18.11
N ALA A 208 -14.53 -6.93 17.75
CA ALA A 208 -15.79 -6.64 17.06
C ALA A 208 -15.76 -6.93 15.56
N GLY A 209 -14.59 -7.18 14.97
CA GLY A 209 -14.43 -7.40 13.52
C GLY A 209 -14.68 -6.15 12.66
N VAL A 210 -15.02 -5.02 13.26
CA VAL A 210 -15.22 -3.71 12.62
C VAL A 210 -14.07 -2.77 12.96
N ASP A 211 -13.73 -1.87 12.04
CA ASP A 211 -12.70 -0.87 12.30
C ASP A 211 -13.21 0.19 13.28
N ASP A 212 -12.28 0.70 14.08
CA ASP A 212 -12.46 1.87 14.91
C ASP A 212 -12.64 3.07 13.98
N LYS A 213 -13.38 4.09 14.43
CA LYS A 213 -13.61 5.31 13.64
C LYS A 213 -12.29 5.90 13.12
N TYR A 214 -11.23 5.86 13.92
CA TYR A 214 -9.89 6.31 13.51
C TYR A 214 -9.38 5.56 12.28
N PHE A 215 -9.60 4.24 12.21
CA PHE A 215 -9.08 3.40 11.12
C PHE A 215 -10.01 3.24 9.93
N SER A 216 -11.30 3.55 10.08
CA SER A 216 -12.32 3.40 9.03
C SER A 216 -11.99 4.13 7.72
N GLN A 217 -11.13 5.15 7.76
CA GLN A 217 -10.67 5.90 6.60
C GLN A 217 -9.54 5.23 5.81
N TYR A 218 -8.84 4.24 6.38
CA TYR A 218 -7.62 3.63 5.80
C TYR A 218 -7.87 2.29 5.11
N ARG A 219 -9.08 1.73 5.19
CA ARG A 219 -9.53 0.58 4.41
C ARG A 219 -11.04 0.43 4.41
N ASP A 220 -11.56 -0.23 3.38
CA ASP A 220 -12.98 -0.61 3.29
C ASP A 220 -13.14 -2.11 3.57
N LEU A 221 -13.65 -2.45 4.76
CA LEU A 221 -13.84 -3.84 5.19
C LEU A 221 -15.14 -4.50 4.73
N ALA A 222 -16.14 -3.72 4.33
CA ALA A 222 -17.41 -4.29 3.89
C ALA A 222 -17.16 -5.20 2.66
N ALA A 223 -17.81 -6.36 2.69
CA ALA A 223 -17.74 -7.28 1.58
C ALA A 223 -18.46 -6.67 0.37
N VAL A 224 -17.87 -6.84 -0.80
CA VAL A 224 -18.58 -6.66 -2.06
C VAL A 224 -19.10 -8.05 -2.41
N ASP A 225 -20.42 -8.21 -2.36
CA ASP A 225 -21.05 -9.41 -2.89
C ASP A 225 -20.81 -9.48 -4.40
N GLU A 226 -20.54 -10.69 -4.89
CA GLU A 226 -20.13 -10.90 -6.28
C GLU A 226 -21.29 -10.67 -7.25
N ASP A 227 -22.50 -11.09 -6.90
CA ASP A 227 -23.68 -10.89 -7.73
C ASP A 227 -24.07 -9.41 -7.75
N ASP A 228 -24.06 -8.76 -6.57
CA ASP A 228 -24.35 -7.32 -6.48
C ASP A 228 -23.34 -6.50 -7.30
N HIS A 229 -22.06 -6.91 -7.32
CA HIS A 229 -21.05 -6.28 -8.17
C HIS A 229 -21.35 -6.47 -9.66
N VAL A 230 -21.66 -7.70 -10.10
CA VAL A 230 -21.97 -7.98 -11.51
C VAL A 230 -23.16 -7.13 -11.95
N ALA A 231 -24.25 -7.16 -11.19
CA ALA A 231 -25.45 -6.39 -11.45
C ALA A 231 -25.23 -4.87 -11.40
N PHE A 232 -24.29 -4.40 -10.57
CA PHE A 232 -23.85 -3.00 -10.61
C PHE A 232 -23.09 -2.71 -11.91
N THR A 233 -22.08 -3.50 -12.26
CA THR A 233 -21.20 -3.23 -13.42
C THR A 233 -21.96 -3.25 -14.75
N GLU A 234 -22.89 -4.19 -14.95
CA GLU A 234 -23.70 -4.24 -16.17
C GLU A 234 -24.46 -2.92 -16.40
N ARG A 235 -25.21 -2.47 -15.39
CA ARG A 235 -25.94 -1.19 -15.44
C ARG A 235 -25.02 0.03 -15.45
N HIS A 236 -23.89 -0.03 -14.75
CA HIS A 236 -22.93 1.07 -14.74
C HIS A 236 -22.38 1.32 -16.15
N HIS A 237 -22.11 0.27 -16.94
CA HIS A 237 -21.69 0.42 -18.33
C HIS A 237 -22.77 0.97 -19.24
N GLU A 238 -24.03 0.55 -19.05
CA GLU A 238 -25.15 1.08 -19.81
C GLU A 238 -25.32 2.59 -19.60
N ASN A 239 -25.21 3.04 -18.34
CA ASN A 239 -25.37 4.45 -17.98
C ASN A 239 -24.11 5.29 -18.26
N ASN A 240 -22.94 4.65 -18.28
CA ASN A 240 -21.65 5.29 -18.50
C ASN A 240 -20.91 4.55 -19.62
N PRO A 241 -21.38 4.62 -20.88
CA PRO A 241 -20.70 3.97 -21.98
C PRO A 241 -19.28 4.50 -22.13
N PRO A 242 -18.36 3.73 -22.75
CA PRO A 242 -17.01 4.23 -23.02
C PRO A 242 -17.03 5.52 -23.86
N SER A 243 -15.95 6.29 -23.79
CA SER A 243 -15.84 7.53 -24.56
C SER A 243 -15.92 7.23 -26.06
N PHE A 244 -16.60 8.12 -26.77
CA PHE A 244 -16.86 8.03 -28.20
C PHE A 244 -16.42 9.31 -28.92
N GLY A 245 -16.00 9.17 -30.17
CA GLY A 245 -15.58 10.27 -31.03
C GLY A 245 -14.09 10.23 -31.38
N SER A 246 -13.65 11.22 -32.16
CA SER A 246 -12.29 11.27 -32.69
C SER A 246 -11.24 11.13 -31.59
N GLY A 247 -10.42 10.06 -31.68
CA GLY A 247 -9.35 9.77 -30.74
C GLY A 247 -9.79 9.37 -29.33
N ALA A 248 -11.06 9.03 -29.14
CA ALA A 248 -11.57 8.61 -27.84
C ALA A 248 -10.97 7.27 -27.39
N LEU A 249 -10.54 7.24 -26.13
CA LEU A 249 -9.96 6.09 -25.45
C LEU A 249 -10.44 6.10 -23.98
N SER A 250 -10.79 4.94 -23.46
CA SER A 250 -11.26 4.80 -22.08
C SER A 250 -10.66 3.56 -21.43
N VAL A 251 -10.38 3.64 -20.14
CA VAL A 251 -10.00 2.50 -19.32
C VAL A 251 -10.72 2.58 -17.98
N GLU A 252 -11.26 1.46 -17.53
CA GLU A 252 -11.91 1.34 -16.22
C GLU A 252 -11.49 0.06 -15.52
N THR A 253 -11.30 0.13 -14.21
CA THR A 253 -10.86 -1.02 -13.42
C THR A 253 -11.16 -0.89 -11.94
N ASN A 254 -11.25 -2.02 -11.26
CA ASN A 254 -11.35 -2.12 -9.81
C ASN A 254 -10.38 -3.19 -9.27
N GLY A 255 -9.97 -3.04 -8.01
CA GLY A 255 -9.04 -3.96 -7.35
C GLY A 255 -9.72 -5.25 -6.90
N TYR A 256 -8.95 -6.21 -6.39
CA TYR A 256 -9.51 -7.49 -5.92
C TYR A 256 -10.61 -7.32 -4.87
N ALA A 257 -10.43 -6.39 -3.93
CA ALA A 257 -11.37 -6.23 -2.83
C ALA A 257 -12.70 -5.60 -3.28
N ALA A 258 -12.72 -5.02 -4.48
CA ALA A 258 -13.83 -4.30 -5.07
C ALA A 258 -14.71 -5.21 -5.95
N GLY A 259 -14.66 -6.54 -5.80
CA GLY A 259 -15.36 -7.47 -6.69
C GLY A 259 -14.41 -8.32 -7.51
N ARG A 260 -13.36 -8.87 -6.88
CA ARG A 260 -12.46 -9.89 -7.44
C ARG A 260 -11.60 -9.41 -8.63
N GLY A 261 -11.46 -8.10 -8.81
CA GLY A 261 -10.55 -7.52 -9.78
C GLY A 261 -11.04 -7.69 -11.21
N TRP A 262 -11.35 -6.58 -11.85
CA TRP A 262 -11.97 -6.55 -13.16
C TRP A 262 -11.60 -5.25 -13.88
N GLY A 263 -11.75 -5.21 -15.20
CA GLY A 263 -11.53 -4.01 -15.97
C GLY A 263 -11.72 -4.21 -17.47
N TRP A 264 -11.74 -3.10 -18.20
CA TRP A 264 -11.78 -3.05 -19.64
C TRP A 264 -11.01 -1.86 -20.19
N ILE A 265 -10.63 -1.94 -21.46
CA ILE A 265 -10.06 -0.84 -22.23
C ILE A 265 -10.86 -0.71 -23.52
N ALA A 266 -11.30 0.49 -23.87
CA ALA A 266 -12.11 0.74 -25.05
C ALA A 266 -11.55 1.89 -25.89
N TRP A 267 -11.68 1.78 -27.21
CA TRP A 267 -11.14 2.76 -28.15
C TRP A 267 -12.03 2.94 -29.38
N GLN A 268 -11.94 4.12 -29.97
CA GLN A 268 -12.56 4.42 -31.26
C GLN A 268 -11.91 3.60 -32.39
N THR A 269 -12.69 2.79 -33.11
CA THR A 269 -12.21 1.98 -34.25
C THR A 269 -12.87 2.39 -35.57
N GLY A 270 -12.17 2.15 -36.69
CA GLY A 270 -12.62 2.48 -38.04
C GLY A 270 -13.16 1.31 -38.88
N LYS A 271 -13.07 0.05 -38.42
CA LYS A 271 -13.53 -1.10 -39.22
C LYS A 271 -15.06 -1.29 -39.09
N GLY A 272 -15.81 -0.83 -40.09
CA GLY A 272 -17.19 -1.29 -40.32
C GLY A 272 -18.27 -0.22 -40.47
N GLY A 273 -18.06 0.80 -41.31
CA GLY A 273 -19.14 1.63 -41.86
C GLY A 273 -19.87 2.56 -40.89
N GLY A 274 -19.34 2.77 -39.70
CA GLY A 274 -19.79 3.79 -38.75
C GLY A 274 -18.75 3.91 -37.65
N ASP A 275 -18.61 5.09 -37.06
CA ASP A 275 -17.81 5.30 -35.87
C ASP A 275 -18.26 4.30 -34.78
N LYS A 276 -17.46 3.28 -34.50
CA LYS A 276 -17.77 2.25 -33.49
C LYS A 276 -16.68 2.27 -32.41
N VAL A 277 -17.09 1.97 -31.18
CA VAL A 277 -16.17 1.73 -30.06
C VAL A 277 -15.95 0.23 -29.95
N HIS A 278 -14.69 -0.20 -29.91
CA HIS A 278 -14.34 -1.56 -29.47
C HIS A 278 -14.02 -1.52 -27.98
N THR A 279 -14.50 -2.51 -27.23
CA THR A 279 -14.19 -2.68 -25.81
C THR A 279 -13.55 -4.04 -25.58
N GLU A 280 -12.32 -4.03 -25.10
CA GLU A 280 -11.61 -5.23 -24.66
C GLU A 280 -11.88 -5.45 -23.17
N HIS A 281 -12.57 -6.54 -22.84
CA HIS A 281 -12.88 -6.90 -21.46
C HIS A 281 -11.89 -7.93 -20.94
N PHE A 282 -11.33 -7.66 -19.76
CA PHE A 282 -10.44 -8.61 -19.10
C PHE A 282 -11.21 -9.51 -18.14
N ARG A 283 -10.83 -10.79 -18.14
CA ARG A 283 -11.46 -11.79 -17.27
C ARG A 283 -11.31 -11.36 -15.80
N LYS A 284 -12.41 -11.45 -15.05
CA LYS A 284 -12.42 -11.26 -13.60
C LYS A 284 -11.42 -12.19 -12.91
N ASN A 285 -10.71 -11.69 -11.90
CA ASN A 285 -9.57 -12.37 -11.24
C ASN A 285 -8.37 -12.70 -12.14
N ALA A 286 -8.24 -12.11 -13.33
CA ALA A 286 -7.05 -12.37 -14.15
C ALA A 286 -5.84 -11.57 -13.63
N THR A 287 -5.09 -12.15 -12.70
CA THR A 287 -3.93 -11.50 -12.08
C THR A 287 -2.93 -10.92 -13.10
N GLY A 288 -2.63 -9.63 -13.03
CA GLY A 288 -1.54 -9.02 -13.78
C GLY A 288 -1.85 -7.63 -14.30
N ILE A 289 -0.90 -7.09 -15.07
CA ILE A 289 -1.02 -5.86 -15.84
C ILE A 289 -1.55 -6.24 -17.23
N HIS A 290 -2.76 -5.82 -17.54
CA HIS A 290 -3.38 -5.97 -18.87
C HIS A 290 -3.14 -4.74 -19.69
N VAL A 291 -2.87 -4.94 -20.96
CA VAL A 291 -2.43 -3.88 -21.86
C VAL A 291 -3.06 -4.08 -23.23
N VAL A 292 -3.55 -2.99 -23.81
CA VAL A 292 -3.91 -2.93 -25.23
C VAL A 292 -2.93 -2.02 -25.94
N GLU A 293 -2.31 -2.55 -26.99
CA GLU A 293 -1.38 -1.85 -27.86
C GLU A 293 -2.12 -1.34 -29.11
N LEU A 294 -2.10 -0.02 -29.32
CA LEU A 294 -2.90 0.65 -30.34
C LEU A 294 -2.03 1.47 -31.29
N ASP A 295 -2.20 1.21 -32.59
CA ASP A 295 -1.75 2.14 -33.63
C ASP A 295 -2.74 3.28 -33.79
N VAL A 296 -2.21 4.48 -33.90
CA VAL A 296 -3.00 5.66 -34.28
C VAL A 296 -3.24 5.62 -35.78
N VAL A 297 -4.51 5.75 -36.16
CA VAL A 297 -4.95 5.85 -37.55
C VAL A 297 -5.51 7.26 -37.76
N PRO A 298 -4.68 8.20 -38.27
CA PRO A 298 -5.13 9.56 -38.54
C PRO A 298 -6.24 9.58 -39.60
N PRO A 299 -7.12 10.60 -39.57
CA PRO A 299 -8.12 10.75 -40.60
C PRO A 299 -7.46 11.03 -41.96
N SER A 300 -7.83 10.28 -43.00
CA SER A 300 -7.33 10.49 -44.37
C SER A 300 -8.17 11.50 -45.15
N THR A 301 -9.37 11.83 -44.65
CA THR A 301 -10.28 12.83 -45.22
C THR A 301 -10.94 13.64 -44.11
N PRO A 302 -11.44 14.86 -44.37
CA PRO A 302 -12.10 15.69 -43.36
C PRO A 302 -13.36 15.08 -42.72
N LYS A 303 -13.96 14.06 -43.35
CA LYS A 303 -15.14 13.35 -42.84
C LYS A 303 -14.78 12.17 -41.93
N GLN A 304 -13.52 11.77 -41.89
CA GLN A 304 -13.04 10.72 -41.01
C GLN A 304 -12.57 11.32 -39.69
N VAL A 305 -12.71 10.53 -38.64
CA VAL A 305 -12.19 10.85 -37.31
C VAL A 305 -10.85 10.12 -37.09
N LEU A 306 -10.07 10.57 -36.11
CA LEU A 306 -8.93 9.81 -35.63
C LEU A 306 -9.44 8.52 -34.97
N THR A 307 -8.89 7.39 -35.38
CA THR A 307 -9.25 6.07 -34.84
C THR A 307 -8.00 5.30 -34.43
N PHE A 308 -8.19 4.11 -33.86
CA PHE A 308 -7.12 3.21 -33.52
C PHE A 308 -7.32 1.83 -34.14
N SER A 309 -6.21 1.19 -34.51
CA SER A 309 -6.19 -0.23 -34.81
C SER A 309 -5.40 -0.97 -33.74
N VAL A 310 -5.96 -2.07 -33.24
CA VAL A 310 -5.27 -2.92 -32.28
C VAL A 310 -4.10 -3.64 -32.94
N ARG A 311 -2.92 -3.55 -32.33
CA ARG A 311 -1.76 -4.37 -32.66
C ARG A 311 -1.84 -5.69 -31.92
N GLU A 312 -1.94 -5.63 -30.60
CA GLU A 312 -1.88 -6.78 -29.73
C GLU A 312 -2.48 -6.46 -28.36
N VAL A 313 -2.95 -7.50 -27.67
CA VAL A 313 -3.40 -7.43 -26.27
C VAL A 313 -2.47 -8.29 -25.44
N HIS A 314 -1.87 -7.69 -24.41
CA HIS A 314 -0.88 -8.35 -23.56
C HIS A 314 -1.39 -8.49 -22.13
N ARG A 315 -0.90 -9.53 -21.46
CA ARG A 315 -1.00 -9.68 -20.00
C ARG A 315 0.37 -9.98 -19.44
N PHE A 316 0.83 -9.18 -18.48
CA PHE A 316 2.07 -9.38 -17.73
C PHE A 316 1.77 -9.79 -16.29
N ASN A 317 2.10 -11.03 -15.91
CA ASN A 317 1.72 -11.61 -14.61
C ASN A 317 2.89 -11.57 -13.60
N LEU A 318 3.26 -10.35 -13.19
CA LEU A 318 4.37 -10.10 -12.26
C LEU A 318 4.13 -10.67 -10.85
N TYR A 319 2.90 -11.04 -10.52
CA TYR A 319 2.57 -11.75 -9.28
C TYR A 319 3.17 -13.17 -9.25
N GLN A 320 3.07 -13.88 -10.38
CA GLN A 320 3.53 -15.25 -10.54
C GLN A 320 5.06 -15.33 -10.64
N ASP A 321 5.65 -14.51 -11.52
CA ASP A 321 7.10 -14.43 -11.70
C ASP A 321 7.51 -12.96 -11.85
N THR A 322 7.90 -12.35 -10.72
CA THR A 322 8.19 -10.91 -10.68
C THR A 322 9.40 -10.55 -11.54
N GLU A 323 10.45 -11.39 -11.58
CA GLU A 323 11.69 -11.03 -12.28
C GLU A 323 11.54 -11.19 -13.79
N ALA A 324 11.06 -12.34 -14.26
CA ALA A 324 10.94 -12.62 -15.68
C ALA A 324 9.91 -11.68 -16.34
N GLU A 325 8.76 -11.47 -15.70
CA GLU A 325 7.71 -10.63 -16.26
C GLU A 325 8.05 -9.14 -16.20
N THR A 326 8.82 -8.68 -15.21
CA THR A 326 9.36 -7.31 -15.22
C THR A 326 10.28 -7.09 -16.42
N LYS A 327 11.18 -8.05 -16.70
CA LYS A 327 12.07 -7.98 -17.88
C LYS A 327 11.25 -8.02 -19.17
N ARG A 328 10.20 -8.86 -19.24
CA ARG A 328 9.31 -8.95 -20.41
C ARG A 328 8.56 -7.65 -20.65
N PHE A 329 7.99 -7.05 -19.61
CA PHE A 329 7.28 -5.78 -19.68
C PHE A 329 8.19 -4.63 -20.15
N ALA A 330 9.37 -4.49 -19.54
CA ALA A 330 10.32 -3.45 -19.92
C ALA A 330 10.81 -3.60 -21.37
N LYS A 331 11.15 -4.83 -21.77
CA LYS A 331 11.59 -5.15 -23.13
C LYS A 331 10.49 -4.91 -24.16
N TRP A 332 9.23 -5.17 -23.82
CA TRP A 332 8.09 -4.84 -24.66
C TRP A 332 7.97 -3.32 -24.84
N VAL A 333 7.97 -2.53 -23.75
CA VAL A 333 7.94 -1.05 -23.82
C VAL A 333 9.09 -0.49 -24.66
N ASP A 334 10.30 -1.06 -24.54
CA ASP A 334 11.46 -0.62 -25.30
C ASP A 334 11.34 -0.86 -26.81
N ARG A 335 10.58 -1.88 -27.21
CA ARG A 335 10.38 -2.27 -28.62
C ARG A 335 9.19 -1.58 -29.28
N LEU A 336 8.32 -0.92 -28.52
CA LEU A 336 7.18 -0.21 -29.09
C LEU A 336 7.63 0.83 -30.12
N PRO A 337 6.96 0.91 -31.29
CA PRO A 337 7.15 2.01 -32.23
C PRO A 337 6.83 3.37 -31.60
N LYS A 338 7.45 4.45 -32.09
CA LYS A 338 7.09 5.82 -31.69
C LYS A 338 5.59 6.02 -31.96
N ASN A 339 4.90 6.71 -31.04
CA ASN A 339 3.48 7.04 -31.12
C ASN A 339 2.51 5.84 -31.00
N THR A 340 2.98 4.65 -30.63
CA THR A 340 2.06 3.58 -30.22
C THR A 340 1.37 3.97 -28.92
N VAL A 341 0.04 4.03 -28.95
CA VAL A 341 -0.82 4.33 -27.81
C VAL A 341 -1.02 3.08 -26.98
N VAL A 342 -1.02 3.24 -25.67
CA VAL A 342 -1.09 2.16 -24.70
C VAL A 342 -2.20 2.46 -23.71
N GLY A 343 -3.19 1.56 -23.66
CA GLY A 343 -4.12 1.47 -22.54
C GLY A 343 -3.70 0.36 -21.59
N CYS A 344 -3.82 0.59 -20.28
CA CYS A 344 -3.41 -0.39 -19.28
C CYS A 344 -4.34 -0.38 -18.06
N CYS A 345 -4.66 -1.56 -17.55
CA CYS A 345 -5.26 -1.72 -16.23
C CYS A 345 -4.73 -2.95 -15.49
N ILE A 346 -4.81 -2.94 -14.17
CA ILE A 346 -4.47 -4.09 -13.32
C ILE A 346 -5.77 -4.73 -12.84
N THR A 347 -5.97 -6.02 -13.15
CA THR A 347 -7.06 -6.80 -12.56
C THR A 347 -6.52 -7.79 -11.53
N ASP A 348 -7.20 -7.88 -10.39
CA ASP A 348 -6.75 -8.54 -9.14
C ASP A 348 -5.49 -7.90 -8.54
N THR A 349 -4.30 -8.14 -9.08
CA THR A 349 -3.03 -7.55 -8.61
C THR A 349 -1.91 -7.68 -9.64
N ALA A 350 -0.93 -6.77 -9.62
CA ALA A 350 0.31 -6.91 -10.40
C ALA A 350 1.48 -7.45 -9.58
N MET A 351 1.42 -7.40 -8.25
CA MET A 351 2.51 -7.84 -7.37
C MET A 351 2.00 -8.74 -6.27
N ALA A 352 2.90 -9.47 -5.60
CA ALA A 352 2.59 -10.17 -4.35
C ALA A 352 2.94 -9.26 -3.16
N LYS A 353 2.19 -9.34 -2.06
CA LYS A 353 2.42 -8.49 -0.87
C LYS A 353 3.87 -8.45 -0.37
N THR A 354 4.61 -9.55 -0.53
CA THR A 354 6.01 -9.69 -0.08
C THR A 354 7.04 -9.40 -1.17
N ARG A 355 6.62 -9.17 -2.42
CA ARG A 355 7.48 -8.91 -3.58
C ARG A 355 6.94 -7.69 -4.34
N PRO A 356 7.28 -6.46 -3.91
CA PRO A 356 6.84 -5.24 -4.57
C PRO A 356 7.36 -5.13 -6.00
N LEU A 357 6.66 -4.36 -6.83
CA LEU A 357 7.10 -4.06 -8.19
C LEU A 357 8.47 -3.37 -8.17
N ASN A 358 9.34 -3.79 -9.08
CA ASN A 358 10.68 -3.23 -9.23
C ASN A 358 10.62 -1.82 -9.87
N SER A 359 11.60 -0.96 -9.58
CA SER A 359 11.76 0.37 -10.20
C SER A 359 11.65 0.34 -11.73
N THR A 360 12.15 -0.72 -12.37
CA THR A 360 12.07 -0.96 -13.81
C THR A 360 10.64 -0.89 -14.37
N VAL A 361 9.63 -1.32 -13.60
CA VAL A 361 8.22 -1.23 -14.03
C VAL A 361 7.79 0.23 -14.12
N TYR A 362 8.13 1.02 -13.10
CA TYR A 362 7.81 2.46 -13.07
C TYR A 362 8.57 3.23 -14.15
N GLU A 363 9.86 2.92 -14.38
CA GLU A 363 10.61 3.50 -15.50
C GLU A 363 9.98 3.16 -16.86
N SER A 364 9.42 1.95 -16.99
CA SER A 364 8.71 1.55 -18.21
C SER A 364 7.43 2.38 -18.40
N PHE A 365 6.65 2.64 -17.36
CA PHE A 365 5.53 3.59 -17.42
C PHE A 365 5.98 5.03 -17.71
N ARG A 366 7.12 5.48 -17.17
CA ARG A 366 7.67 6.82 -17.47
C ARG A 366 8.09 6.96 -18.93
N LYS A 367 8.61 5.90 -19.56
CA LYS A 367 8.87 5.84 -21.02
C LYS A 367 7.60 5.96 -21.86
N LEU A 368 6.42 5.72 -21.27
CA LEU A 368 5.10 5.89 -21.86
C LEU A 368 4.43 7.22 -21.46
N GLY A 369 5.13 8.08 -20.72
CA GLY A 369 4.66 9.41 -20.35
C GLY A 369 4.16 9.55 -18.91
N ALA A 370 4.24 8.52 -18.05
CA ALA A 370 3.91 8.71 -16.63
C ALA A 370 4.81 9.77 -15.97
N SER A 371 4.28 10.48 -14.98
CA SER A 371 5.03 11.48 -14.20
C SER A 371 5.96 10.83 -13.18
N ASP A 372 6.86 11.63 -12.58
CA ASP A 372 7.65 11.20 -11.42
C ASP A 372 6.81 10.95 -10.17
N SER A 373 5.64 11.58 -10.11
CA SER A 373 4.70 11.43 -8.99
C SER A 373 3.96 10.09 -8.99
N LEU A 374 4.21 9.20 -9.97
CA LEU A 374 3.67 7.85 -9.93
C LEU A 374 4.21 7.13 -8.69
N THR A 375 3.35 7.03 -7.68
CA THR A 375 3.63 6.34 -6.43
C THR A 375 3.61 4.82 -6.65
N LEU A 376 4.04 4.10 -5.63
CA LEU A 376 4.11 2.64 -5.68
C LEU A 376 2.71 2.05 -5.81
N ILE A 377 2.54 1.13 -6.75
CA ILE A 377 1.31 0.35 -6.90
C ILE A 377 1.40 -0.81 -5.91
N GLY A 378 0.51 -0.83 -4.92
CA GLY A 378 0.49 -1.83 -3.87
C GLY A 378 -0.25 -3.12 -4.22
N TYR A 379 -0.25 -4.05 -3.26
CA TYR A 379 -0.89 -5.36 -3.41
C TYR A 379 -2.41 -5.23 -3.53
N ARG A 380 -2.97 -5.67 -4.66
CA ARG A 380 -4.41 -5.65 -4.97
C ARG A 380 -5.05 -4.27 -5.08
N GLU A 381 -4.25 -3.24 -5.31
CA GLU A 381 -4.74 -1.88 -5.55
C GLU A 381 -5.18 -1.73 -7.00
N PRO A 382 -6.31 -1.05 -7.27
CA PRO A 382 -6.71 -0.72 -8.62
C PRO A 382 -5.76 0.31 -9.22
N PHE A 383 -5.36 0.08 -10.47
CA PHE A 383 -4.53 0.99 -11.22
C PHE A 383 -4.90 0.93 -12.70
N CYS A 384 -5.08 2.09 -13.32
CA CYS A 384 -5.18 2.20 -14.77
C CYS A 384 -4.32 3.34 -15.30
N PHE A 385 -3.91 3.23 -16.57
CA PHE A 385 -3.00 4.15 -17.23
C PHE A 385 -3.34 4.27 -18.72
N LEU A 386 -3.19 5.49 -19.25
CA LEU A 386 -3.22 5.80 -20.67
C LEU A 386 -1.96 6.60 -21.03
N GLY A 387 -1.27 6.22 -22.10
CA GLY A 387 -0.07 6.92 -22.56
C GLY A 387 0.37 6.47 -23.94
N TRP A 388 1.56 6.89 -24.37
CA TRP A 388 2.11 6.46 -25.65
C TRP A 388 3.63 6.44 -25.64
N LYS A 389 4.21 5.64 -26.53
CA LYS A 389 5.66 5.57 -26.68
C LYS A 389 6.21 6.90 -27.21
N GLY A 390 7.16 7.46 -26.46
CA GLY A 390 7.77 8.75 -26.79
C GLY A 390 7.04 9.96 -26.20
N ALA A 391 5.98 9.73 -25.42
CA ALA A 391 5.35 10.78 -24.64
C ALA A 391 6.37 11.44 -23.70
N ALA A 392 6.37 12.78 -23.65
CA ALA A 392 7.12 13.48 -22.63
C ALA A 392 6.58 13.11 -21.23
N LYS A 393 7.46 13.19 -20.24
CA LYS A 393 7.12 12.87 -18.84
C LYS A 393 5.93 13.69 -18.36
N GLY A 394 4.95 13.03 -17.74
CA GLY A 394 3.70 13.65 -17.26
C GLY A 394 2.66 13.91 -18.36
N LYS A 395 2.88 13.48 -19.61
CA LYS A 395 1.88 13.56 -20.68
C LYS A 395 0.99 12.32 -20.76
N GLY A 396 1.43 11.19 -20.22
CA GLY A 396 0.56 10.06 -19.88
C GLY A 396 -0.20 10.33 -18.59
N VAL A 397 -1.32 9.64 -18.41
CA VAL A 397 -2.19 9.78 -17.23
C VAL A 397 -2.40 8.42 -16.58
N TYR A 398 -2.53 8.40 -15.26
CA TYR A 398 -2.93 7.23 -14.49
C TYR A 398 -3.95 7.60 -13.41
N ALA A 399 -4.70 6.60 -12.95
CA ALA A 399 -5.46 6.65 -11.70
C ALA A 399 -5.05 5.46 -10.82
N LEU A 400 -4.91 5.73 -9.51
CA LEU A 400 -4.53 4.77 -8.48
C LEU A 400 -5.30 5.10 -7.20
N ASP A 401 -5.88 4.11 -6.54
CA ASP A 401 -6.36 4.23 -5.16
C ASP A 401 -5.52 3.33 -4.26
N ALA A 402 -4.54 3.93 -3.59
CA ALA A 402 -3.58 3.24 -2.73
C ALA A 402 -4.18 2.81 -1.37
N LYS A 403 -5.51 2.76 -1.26
CA LYS A 403 -6.18 2.27 -0.06
C LYS A 403 -6.16 0.76 -0.03
N LYS A 404 -5.76 0.25 1.13
CA LYS A 404 -5.83 -1.17 1.42
C LYS A 404 -7.27 -1.67 1.27
N GLN A 405 -7.45 -2.73 0.49
CA GLN A 405 -8.77 -3.27 0.16
C GLN A 405 -9.71 -2.23 -0.46
N SER A 406 -9.19 -1.34 -1.30
CA SER A 406 -9.96 -0.37 -2.08
C SER A 406 -11.25 -0.95 -2.66
N LYS A 407 -12.32 -0.16 -2.59
CA LYS A 407 -13.64 -0.42 -3.20
C LYS A 407 -13.95 0.59 -4.28
N GLN A 408 -12.91 1.24 -4.82
CA GLN A 408 -13.05 2.21 -5.89
C GLN A 408 -13.06 1.48 -7.22
N LEU A 409 -13.99 1.91 -8.07
CA LEU A 409 -13.93 1.74 -9.51
C LEU A 409 -13.24 2.99 -10.07
N LEU A 410 -12.08 2.81 -10.69
CA LEU A 410 -11.30 3.88 -11.29
C LEU A 410 -11.57 3.92 -12.79
N ARG A 411 -11.80 5.12 -13.33
CA ARG A 411 -11.95 5.33 -14.76
C ARG A 411 -11.13 6.51 -15.25
N LEU A 412 -10.53 6.33 -16.41
CA LEU A 412 -9.92 7.38 -17.22
C LEU A 412 -10.60 7.41 -18.58
N ASP A 413 -11.01 8.61 -18.98
CA ASP A 413 -11.50 8.90 -20.32
C ASP A 413 -10.55 9.92 -20.96
N ALA A 414 -10.09 9.65 -22.17
CA ALA A 414 -9.14 10.46 -22.88
C ALA A 414 -9.55 10.69 -24.33
N VAL A 415 -9.06 11.80 -24.87
CA VAL A 415 -9.12 12.15 -26.29
C VAL A 415 -7.71 12.39 -26.76
N VAL A 416 -7.24 11.54 -27.67
CA VAL A 416 -5.93 11.65 -28.31
C VAL A 416 -6.07 12.47 -29.59
N THR A 417 -5.15 13.40 -29.77
CA THR A 417 -5.01 14.21 -30.98
C THR A 417 -3.67 13.91 -31.62
N TYR A 418 -3.62 14.00 -32.95
CA TYR A 418 -2.43 13.77 -33.74
C TYR A 418 -2.24 14.92 -34.71
N ASP A 419 -1.13 15.63 -34.59
CA ASP A 419 -0.74 16.69 -35.52
C ASP A 419 0.72 16.50 -35.93
N LYS A 420 0.96 16.44 -37.25
CA LYS A 420 2.31 16.37 -37.83
C LYS A 420 3.27 15.35 -37.19
N GLY A 421 2.77 14.18 -36.79
CA GLY A 421 3.61 13.14 -36.18
C GLY A 421 3.77 13.24 -34.67
N GLU A 422 3.07 14.16 -34.02
CA GLU A 422 3.09 14.34 -32.57
C GLU A 422 1.71 14.06 -31.98
N LEU A 423 1.71 13.32 -30.85
CA LEU A 423 0.50 13.01 -30.10
C LEU A 423 0.34 13.96 -28.91
N ALA A 424 -0.90 14.33 -28.64
CA ALA A 424 -1.30 14.96 -27.39
C ALA A 424 -2.60 14.34 -26.89
N MET A 425 -2.84 14.45 -25.58
CA MET A 425 -4.00 13.84 -24.94
C MET A 425 -4.62 14.80 -23.93
N THR A 426 -5.93 14.99 -24.04
CA THR A 426 -6.75 15.57 -22.95
C THR A 426 -7.49 14.45 -22.27
N TRP A 427 -7.74 14.58 -20.97
CA TRP A 427 -8.34 13.49 -20.20
C TRP A 427 -9.19 14.00 -19.03
N LYS A 428 -10.06 13.13 -18.55
CA LYS A 428 -10.78 13.25 -17.28
C LYS A 428 -10.70 11.93 -16.52
N SER A 429 -10.76 12.00 -15.20
CA SER A 429 -10.78 10.83 -14.33
C SER A 429 -12.03 10.84 -13.45
N SER A 430 -12.58 9.67 -13.17
CA SER A 430 -13.64 9.52 -12.17
C SER A 430 -13.36 8.33 -11.27
N GLN A 431 -13.89 8.40 -10.04
CA GLN A 431 -13.86 7.31 -9.08
C GLN A 431 -15.26 7.08 -8.53
N VAL A 432 -15.69 5.81 -8.50
CA VAL A 432 -16.97 5.42 -7.92
C VAL A 432 -16.73 4.48 -6.75
N LYS A 433 -17.23 4.86 -5.57
CA LYS A 433 -17.18 4.02 -4.38
C LYS A 433 -18.27 2.96 -4.44
N LEU A 434 -17.90 1.74 -4.83
CA LEU A 434 -18.84 0.66 -5.15
C LEU A 434 -19.82 0.37 -4.02
N LEU A 435 -19.35 0.33 -2.77
CA LEU A 435 -20.17 0.00 -1.60
C LEU A 435 -21.40 0.90 -1.42
N GLU A 436 -21.33 2.15 -1.90
CA GLU A 436 -22.46 3.10 -1.83
C GLU A 436 -23.48 2.86 -2.96
N GLN A 437 -23.08 2.17 -4.02
CA GLN A 437 -23.91 1.88 -5.19
C GLN A 437 -24.59 0.50 -5.11
N LEU A 438 -23.98 -0.47 -4.42
CA LEU A 438 -24.50 -1.85 -4.33
C LEU A 438 -25.93 -1.94 -3.77
N PRO A 439 -26.37 -1.19 -2.74
CA PRO A 439 -27.72 -1.32 -2.22
C PRO A 439 -28.82 -0.99 -3.26
N ALA A 440 -28.60 0.05 -4.08
CA ALA A 440 -29.51 0.40 -5.16
C ALA A 440 -29.53 -0.67 -6.26
N ALA A 441 -28.36 -1.26 -6.54
CA ALA A 441 -28.23 -2.36 -7.50
C ALA A 441 -29.00 -3.61 -7.03
N LYS A 442 -28.92 -3.94 -5.74
CA LYS A 442 -29.58 -5.10 -5.14
C LYS A 442 -31.10 -4.99 -5.11
N LYS A 443 -31.64 -3.84 -4.69
CA LYS A 443 -33.10 -3.63 -4.55
C LYS A 443 -33.84 -3.82 -5.88
N ARG A 444 -33.24 -3.41 -6.99
CA ARG A 444 -33.85 -3.57 -8.32
C ARG A 444 -33.82 -5.01 -8.83
N ARG A 445 -32.80 -5.80 -8.48
CA ARG A 445 -32.76 -7.25 -8.81
C ARG A 445 -33.92 -8.02 -8.17
N THR A 446 -34.42 -7.56 -7.03
CA THR A 446 -35.58 -8.18 -6.37
C THR A 446 -36.93 -7.68 -6.91
N GLU A 447 -36.92 -6.66 -7.78
CA GLU A 447 -38.12 -6.06 -8.38
C GLU A 447 -38.31 -6.49 -9.87
N GLU A 448 -37.26 -7.03 -10.51
CA GLU A 448 -37.27 -7.74 -11.80
C GLU A 448 -37.40 -9.26 -11.60
#